data_AF-A0A060CER4-F1
#
_entry.id   AF-A0A060CER4-F1
#
_cell.length_a   1.000
_cell.length_b   1.000
_cell.length_c   1.000
_cell.angle_alpha   90.00
_cell.angle_beta   90.00
_cell.angle_gamma   90.00
#
_symmetry.space_group_name_H-M   'P 1'
#
loop_
_entity.id
_entity.type
_entity.pdbx_description
1 polymer ?
#
loop_
_entity_poly.entity_id
_entity_poly.type
_entity_poly.pdbx_seq_one_letter_code
_entity_poly.pdbx_strand_id
1 'polypeptide(L)' 'MTKAWAEAGHDVTVLTSFPQHPRGIKRKEDHYVLYREEDYHGVRVRRAYIWAHPNSGNRF' A
#
# COMPACT_ATOMS: atom_id res chain seq x y z
N MET A 1 7.50 -11.25 5.06
CA MET A 1 8.82 -10.74 5.50
C MET A 1 8.67 -9.77 6.68
N THR A 2 7.83 -8.74 6.58
CA THR A 2 7.63 -7.73 7.65
C THR A 2 7.18 -8.29 9.01
N LYS A 3 6.31 -9.30 9.00
CA LYS A 3 5.79 -9.94 10.22
C LYS A 3 6.89 -10.45 11.16
N ALA A 4 7.95 -11.06 10.61
CA ALA A 4 9.06 -11.60 11.41
C ALA A 4 9.81 -10.52 12.20
N TRP A 5 9.89 -9.30 11.69
CA TRP A 5 10.56 -8.18 12.36
C TRP A 5 9.70 -7.62 13.50
N ALA A 6 8.39 -7.55 13.31
CA ALA A 6 7.46 -7.17 14.36
C ALA A 6 7.42 -8.23 15.48
N GLU A 7 7.44 -9.53 15.13
CA GLU A 7 7.52 -10.63 16.10
C GLU A 7 8.84 -10.64 16.89
N ALA A 8 9.92 -10.12 16.31
CA ALA A 8 11.20 -9.92 17.00
C ALA A 8 11.22 -8.68 17.91
N GLY A 9 10.10 -7.95 18.05
CA GLY A 9 9.95 -6.81 18.96
C GLY A 9 10.38 -5.46 18.40
N HIS A 10 10.64 -5.36 17.09
CA HIS A 10 10.94 -4.09 16.44
C HIS A 10 9.68 -3.25 16.18
N ASP A 11 9.81 -1.92 16.23
CA ASP A 11 8.78 -1.00 15.71
C ASP A 11 8.87 -0.96 14.19
N VAL A 12 7.85 -1.51 13.52
CA VAL A 12 7.85 -1.70 12.07
C VAL A 12 6.67 -0.96 11.44
N THR A 13 6.99 -0.07 10.49
CA THR A 13 6.01 0.60 9.64
C THR A 13 6.21 0.21 8.18
N VAL A 14 5.14 -0.17 7.50
CA VAL A 14 5.13 -0.45 6.05
C VAL A 14 4.52 0.72 5.31
N LEU A 15 5.26 1.30 4.37
CA LEU A 15 4.72 2.24 3.40
C LEU A 15 4.38 1.49 2.11
N THR A 16 3.13 1.58 1.65
CA THR A 16 2.68 0.91 0.44
C THR A 16 1.61 1.72 -0.29
N SER A 17 1.31 1.39 -1.55
CA SER A 17 0.19 2.00 -2.26
C SER A 17 -1.15 1.40 -1.81
N PHE A 18 -2.25 2.06 -2.20
CA PHE A 18 -3.57 1.42 -2.10
C PHE A 18 -3.62 0.10 -2.88
N PRO A 19 -4.44 -0.89 -2.45
CA PRO A 19 -4.59 -2.16 -3.15
C PRO A 19 -5.17 -1.98 -4.55
N GLN A 20 -4.48 -2.54 -5.55
CA GLN A 20 -4.92 -2.51 -6.96
C GLN A 20 -4.99 -3.93 -7.55
N HIS A 21 -4.20 -4.86 -7.05
CA HIS A 21 -4.21 -6.27 -7.46
C HIS A 21 -5.53 -6.96 -7.09
N PRO A 22 -6.05 -7.89 -7.92
CA PRO A 22 -5.51 -8.37 -9.20
C PRO A 22 -5.88 -7.52 -10.42
N ARG A 23 -6.83 -6.60 -10.29
CA ARG A 23 -7.44 -5.91 -11.43
C ARG A 23 -6.66 -4.69 -11.94
N GLY A 24 -5.62 -4.25 -11.22
CA GLY A 24 -4.92 -2.99 -11.50
C GLY A 24 -5.79 -1.76 -11.27
N ILE A 25 -6.90 -1.88 -10.54
CA ILE A 25 -7.88 -0.81 -10.32
C ILE A 25 -7.99 -0.55 -8.83
N LYS A 26 -7.84 0.71 -8.42
CA LYS A 26 -8.03 1.16 -7.04
C LYS A 26 -9.47 0.88 -6.58
N ARG A 27 -9.62 0.28 -5.40
CA ARG A 27 -10.94 -0.04 -4.82
C ARG A 27 -11.77 1.22 -4.65
N LYS A 28 -13.09 1.12 -4.83
CA LYS A 28 -14.02 2.27 -4.73
C LYS A 28 -13.93 2.97 -3.37
N GLU A 29 -13.78 2.20 -2.30
CA GLU A 29 -13.62 2.71 -0.92
C GLU A 29 -12.36 3.56 -0.71
N ASP A 30 -11.38 3.46 -1.62
CA ASP A 30 -10.13 4.20 -1.53
C ASP A 30 -10.13 5.43 -2.45
N HIS A 31 -11.17 5.62 -3.28
CA HIS A 31 -11.27 6.78 -4.16
C HIS A 31 -11.29 8.07 -3.33
N TYR A 32 -10.61 9.11 -3.82
CA TYR A 32 -10.45 10.40 -3.13
C TYR A 32 -9.68 10.35 -1.79
N VAL A 33 -9.18 9.17 -1.39
CA VAL A 33 -8.29 9.05 -0.23
C VAL A 33 -6.84 9.16 -0.68
N LEU A 34 -6.14 10.15 -0.15
CA LEU A 34 -4.71 10.37 -0.41
C LEU A 34 -3.81 9.56 0.53
N TYR A 35 -4.27 9.29 1.75
CA TYR A 35 -3.50 8.62 2.79
C TYR A 35 -4.42 7.82 3.72
N ARG A 36 -3.95 6.65 4.18
CA ARG A 36 -4.61 5.87 5.23
C ARG A 36 -3.58 5.15 6.09
N GLU A 37 -3.81 5.11 7.40
CA GLU A 37 -3.03 4.28 8.33
C GLU A 37 -3.92 3.13 8.82
N GLU A 38 -3.35 1.92 8.88
CA GLU A 38 -4.02 0.68 9.28
C GLU A 38 -3.10 -0.12 10.20
N ASP A 39 -3.65 -0.88 11.14
CA ASP A 39 -2.92 -1.96 11.82
C ASP A 39 -3.16 -3.27 11.07
N TYR A 40 -2.08 -3.95 10.71
CA TYR A 40 -2.14 -5.26 10.09
C TYR A 40 -1.32 -6.26 10.90
N HIS A 41 -1.99 -6.98 11.80
CA HIS A 41 -1.38 -7.95 12.70
C HIS A 41 -0.25 -7.34 13.56
N GLY A 42 -0.48 -6.15 14.13
CA GLY A 42 0.50 -5.46 14.95
C GLY A 42 1.57 -4.71 14.15
N VAL A 43 1.46 -4.66 12.82
CA VAL A 43 2.34 -3.86 11.95
C VAL A 43 1.59 -2.61 11.50
N ARG A 44 2.18 -1.44 11.71
CA ARG A 44 1.63 -0.17 11.21
C ARG A 44 1.77 -0.12 9.68
N VAL A 45 0.67 -0.04 8.95
CA VAL A 45 0.66 0.07 7.49
C VAL A 45 0.18 1.45 7.09
N ARG A 46 1.00 2.16 6.33
CA ARG A 46 0.69 3.46 5.72
C ARG A 46 0.45 3.26 4.23
N ARG A 47 -0.79 3.50 3.81
CA ARG A 47 -1.20 3.49 2.42
C ARG A 47 -1.19 4.91 1.89
N ALA A 48 -0.46 5.13 0.81
CA ALA A 48 -0.42 6.41 0.13
C ALA A 48 -1.00 6.29 -1.29
N TYR A 49 -1.60 7.38 -1.74
CA TYR A 49 -1.85 7.57 -3.15
C TYR A 49 -0.50 7.69 -3.85
N ILE A 50 -0.26 6.78 -4.79
CA ILE A 50 0.88 6.88 -5.70
C ILE A 50 0.38 7.57 -6.96
N TRP A 51 1.13 8.56 -7.44
CA TRP A 51 0.92 9.10 -8.76
C TRP A 51 1.24 8.00 -9.76
N ALA A 52 0.21 7.41 -10.38
CA ALA A 52 0.40 6.34 -11.33
C ALA A 52 1.12 6.88 -12.57
N HIS A 53 2.32 6.38 -12.84
CA HIS A 53 2.89 6.43 -14.19
C HIS A 53 1.97 5.61 -15.11
N PRO A 54 1.72 6.04 -16.36
CA PRO A 54 0.75 5.37 -17.23
C PRO A 54 1.00 3.86 -17.34
N ASN A 55 -0.07 3.08 -17.16
CA ASN A 55 -0.09 1.61 -17.24
C ASN A 55 0.09 1.09 -18.69
N SER A 56 0.26 2.00 -19.64
CA SER A 56 0.70 1.69 -21.00
C SER A 56 2.22 1.81 -21.03
N GLY A 57 2.92 0.68 -21.17
CA GLY A 57 4.33 0.71 -21.53
C GLY A 57 4.51 1.66 -22.71
N ASN A 58 5.46 2.59 -22.61
CA ASN A 58 5.78 3.51 -23.70
C ASN A 58 6.11 2.68 -24.95
N ARG A 59 5.18 2.61 -25.90
CA ARG A 59 5.47 2.37 -27.30
C ARG A 59 5.69 3.75 -27.92
N PHE A 60 6.95 4.20 -27.91
CA PHE A 60 7.42 5.14 -28.93
C PHE A 60 7.77 4.35 -30.18
#